data_AF-A0A6S6RT63-F1
#
_entry.id   AF-A0A6S6RT63-F1
#
_cell.length_a   1.000
_cell.length_b   1.000
_cell.length_c   1.000
_cell.angle_alpha   90.00
_cell.angle_beta   90.00
_cell.angle_gamma   90.00
#
_symmetry.space_group_name_H-M   'P 1'
#
loop_
_entity.id
_entity.type
_entity.pdbx_description
1 polymer ?
#
loop_
_entity_poly.entity_id
_entity_poly.type
_entity_poly.pdbx_seq_one_letter_code
_entity_poly.pdbx_strand_id
1 'polypeptide(L)'
;MNKIEKVIIESFEKFPQQVMADLVKHTSVPRATLKRHLNTLISNGKIEAIGEGRARYYERISKSNIHQIAVYKSAKLVGFLGNEVGRYLFEYDKSYKGRKLDGLVEDALVTSATLFPIFENLIPESDRRNAYLKEGENLAEILLELKNTHGDFDFVSADFFKTDNIIQILDGRKKEEIGFFVPKVLKEEFQSFVDSIEKKRRLALLNRISKAQKKDPIEEGSSDDGIK
;
A
#
# COMPACT_ATOMS: atom_id res chain seq x y z
N MET A 1 -19.33 -9.46 -20.81
CA MET A 1 -20.20 -9.86 -19.69
C MET A 1 -21.63 -9.96 -20.18
N ASN A 2 -22.28 -11.10 -20.01
CA ASN A 2 -23.64 -11.37 -20.51
C ASN A 2 -24.71 -10.66 -19.66
N LYS A 3 -25.92 -10.46 -20.20
CA LYS A 3 -27.06 -9.80 -19.52
C LYS A 3 -27.37 -10.43 -18.16
N ILE A 4 -27.30 -11.76 -18.05
CA ILE A 4 -27.55 -12.47 -16.79
C ILE A 4 -26.44 -12.21 -15.77
N GLU A 5 -25.18 -12.17 -16.20
CA GLU A 5 -24.05 -11.85 -15.33
C GLU A 5 -24.12 -10.41 -14.80
N LYS A 6 -24.56 -9.46 -15.63
CA LYS A 6 -24.82 -8.07 -15.21
C LYS A 6 -25.84 -8.00 -14.08
N VAL A 7 -26.99 -8.66 -14.25
CA VAL A 7 -28.05 -8.71 -13.23
C VAL A 7 -27.56 -9.33 -11.92
N ILE A 8 -26.72 -10.38 -12.00
CA ILE A 8 -26.12 -10.99 -10.80
C ILE A 8 -25.20 -10.00 -10.08
N ILE A 9 -24.32 -9.31 -10.83
CA ILE A 9 -23.39 -8.33 -10.26
C ILE A 9 -24.13 -7.12 -9.65
N GLU A 10 -25.15 -6.60 -10.33
CA GLU A 10 -26.02 -5.52 -9.83
C GLU A 10 -26.75 -5.94 -8.53
N SER A 11 -27.12 -7.21 -8.39
CA SER A 11 -27.68 -7.73 -7.12
C SER A 11 -26.66 -7.62 -5.99
N PHE A 12 -25.39 -7.90 -6.25
CA PHE A 12 -24.34 -7.77 -5.24
C PHE A 12 -23.98 -6.33 -4.88
N GLU A 13 -24.28 -5.36 -5.74
CA GLU A 13 -24.14 -3.93 -5.39
C GLU A 13 -25.14 -3.49 -4.33
N LYS A 14 -26.30 -4.13 -4.28
CA LYS A 14 -27.35 -3.86 -3.28
C LYS A 14 -27.20 -4.76 -2.05
N PHE A 15 -26.72 -5.98 -2.24
CA PHE A 15 -26.58 -6.98 -1.19
C PHE A 15 -25.20 -7.63 -1.30
N PRO A 16 -24.19 -7.14 -0.54
CA PRO A 16 -22.79 -7.55 -0.72
C PRO A 16 -22.54 -9.05 -0.55
N GLN A 17 -23.27 -9.68 0.38
CA GLN A 17 -23.19 -11.11 0.69
C GLN A 17 -24.57 -11.74 0.52
N GLN A 18 -24.64 -12.84 -0.24
CA GLN A 18 -25.92 -13.48 -0.57
C GLN A 18 -25.78 -14.99 -0.64
N VAL A 19 -26.78 -15.70 -0.10
CA VAL A 19 -26.94 -17.14 -0.35
C VAL A 19 -27.70 -17.38 -1.65
N MET A 20 -27.66 -18.61 -2.17
CA MET A 20 -28.32 -18.97 -3.44
C MET A 20 -29.83 -18.65 -3.44
N ALA A 21 -30.51 -18.79 -2.29
CA ALA A 21 -31.94 -18.48 -2.18
C ALA A 21 -32.22 -16.99 -2.38
N ASP A 22 -31.38 -16.13 -1.81
CA ASP A 22 -31.48 -14.68 -1.93
C ASP A 22 -31.18 -14.24 -3.35
N LEU A 23 -30.17 -14.83 -3.99
CA LEU A 23 -29.85 -14.54 -5.40
C LEU A 23 -31.03 -14.85 -6.32
N VAL A 24 -31.72 -15.98 -6.13
CA VAL A 24 -32.93 -16.30 -6.90
C VAL A 24 -34.00 -15.24 -6.68
N LYS A 25 -34.21 -14.82 -5.43
CA LYS A 25 -35.22 -13.82 -5.07
C LYS A 25 -34.90 -12.43 -5.62
N HIS A 26 -33.65 -11.99 -5.54
CA HIS A 26 -33.23 -10.64 -5.90
C HIS A 26 -33.02 -10.46 -7.41
N THR A 27 -32.57 -11.51 -8.10
CA THR A 27 -32.32 -11.45 -9.55
C THR A 27 -33.48 -11.96 -10.39
N SER A 28 -34.44 -12.67 -9.80
CA SER A 28 -35.47 -13.45 -10.50
C SER A 28 -34.91 -14.46 -11.52
N VAL A 29 -33.62 -14.82 -11.41
CA VAL A 29 -32.97 -15.79 -12.29
C VAL A 29 -33.15 -17.20 -11.70
N PRO A 30 -33.54 -18.21 -12.51
CA PRO A 30 -33.66 -19.58 -12.04
C PRO A 30 -32.36 -20.14 -11.46
N ARG A 31 -32.47 -20.95 -10.41
CA ARG A 31 -31.34 -21.52 -9.67
C ARG A 31 -30.32 -22.27 -10.54
N ALA A 32 -30.78 -23.02 -11.55
CA ALA A 32 -29.91 -23.75 -12.46
C ALA A 32 -29.04 -22.80 -13.31
N THR A 33 -29.67 -21.73 -13.81
CA THR A 33 -29.01 -20.67 -14.58
C THR A 33 -28.03 -19.90 -13.72
N LEU A 34 -28.41 -19.54 -12.49
CA LEU A 34 -27.51 -18.92 -11.51
C LEU A 34 -26.28 -19.78 -11.26
N LYS A 35 -26.45 -21.08 -11.01
CA LYS A 35 -25.31 -21.99 -10.74
C LYS A 35 -24.28 -21.98 -11.87
N ARG A 36 -24.73 -21.97 -13.13
CA ARG A 36 -23.84 -21.89 -14.30
C ARG A 36 -23.07 -20.57 -14.32
N HIS A 37 -23.76 -19.45 -14.21
CA HIS A 37 -23.13 -18.13 -14.31
C HIS A 37 -22.30 -17.78 -13.07
N LEU A 38 -22.67 -18.25 -11.88
CA LEU A 38 -21.86 -18.11 -10.66
C LEU A 38 -20.54 -18.86 -10.82
N ASN A 39 -20.54 -20.08 -11.34
CA ASN A 39 -19.28 -20.81 -11.62
C ASN A 39 -18.38 -20.02 -12.58
N THR A 40 -18.95 -19.42 -13.64
CA THR A 40 -18.22 -18.56 -14.57
C THR A 40 -17.71 -17.28 -13.90
N LEU A 41 -18.49 -16.65 -13.02
CA LEU A 41 -18.08 -15.45 -12.31
C LEU A 41 -16.99 -15.73 -11.26
N ILE A 42 -17.03 -16.91 -10.62
CA ILE A 42 -15.99 -17.39 -9.71
C ILE A 42 -14.71 -17.67 -10.48
N SER A 43 -14.77 -18.39 -11.60
CA SER A 43 -13.58 -18.68 -12.43
C SER A 43 -12.94 -17.41 -12.98
N ASN A 44 -13.74 -16.36 -13.20
CA ASN A 44 -13.28 -15.07 -13.68
C ASN A 44 -12.89 -14.09 -12.55
N GLY A 45 -12.86 -14.55 -11.29
CA GLY A 45 -12.46 -13.73 -10.13
C GLY A 45 -13.35 -12.51 -9.87
N LYS A 46 -14.62 -12.56 -10.25
CA LYS A 46 -15.59 -11.47 -10.03
C LYS A 46 -16.39 -11.62 -8.73
N ILE A 47 -16.54 -12.86 -8.27
CA ILE A 47 -17.22 -13.22 -7.02
C ILE A 47 -16.44 -14.37 -6.36
N GLU A 48 -16.55 -14.48 -5.05
CA GLU A 48 -16.00 -15.59 -4.27
C GLU A 48 -17.14 -16.41 -3.66
N ALA A 49 -16.91 -17.71 -3.48
CA ALA A 49 -17.85 -18.59 -2.81
C ALA A 49 -17.24 -19.07 -1.49
N ILE A 50 -17.87 -18.67 -0.39
CA ILE A 50 -17.36 -18.89 0.97
C ILE A 50 -18.27 -19.90 1.69
N GLY A 51 -17.66 -20.83 2.42
CA GLY A 51 -18.35 -21.90 3.12
C GLY A 51 -18.76 -23.09 2.25
N GLU A 52 -19.30 -24.13 2.90
CA GLU A 52 -19.67 -25.41 2.28
C GLU A 52 -21.13 -25.80 2.51
N GLY A 53 -21.69 -26.56 1.57
CA GLY A 53 -23.05 -27.12 1.70
C GLY A 53 -24.14 -26.05 1.87
N ARG A 54 -24.87 -26.12 2.98
CA ARG A 54 -25.98 -25.20 3.31
C ARG A 54 -25.50 -23.84 3.83
N ALA A 55 -24.27 -23.76 4.32
CA ALA A 55 -23.67 -22.52 4.79
C ALA A 55 -22.95 -21.75 3.67
N ARG A 56 -23.06 -22.22 2.42
CA ARG A 56 -22.40 -21.59 1.29
C ARG A 56 -23.09 -20.28 0.93
N TYR A 57 -22.33 -19.20 0.97
CA TYR A 57 -22.73 -17.89 0.49
C TYR A 57 -21.73 -17.39 -0.55
N TYR A 58 -22.16 -16.38 -1.29
CA TYR A 58 -21.39 -15.75 -2.34
C TYR A 58 -21.20 -14.30 -1.97
N GLU A 59 -20.02 -13.79 -2.24
CA GLU A 59 -19.66 -12.40 -2.03
C GLU A 59 -19.08 -11.87 -3.33
N ARG A 60 -19.45 -10.65 -3.71
CA ARG A 60 -18.74 -10.01 -4.82
C ARG A 60 -17.31 -9.82 -4.37
N ILE A 61 -16.36 -10.19 -5.23
CA ILE A 61 -15.02 -9.64 -5.12
C ILE A 61 -15.16 -8.20 -5.61
N SER A 62 -15.81 -7.37 -4.80
CA SER A 62 -15.41 -5.99 -4.73
C SER A 62 -13.97 -6.11 -4.33
N LYS A 63 -13.07 -5.67 -5.20
CA LYS A 63 -11.97 -4.90 -4.69
C LYS A 63 -12.62 -3.80 -3.85
N SER A 64 -12.96 -4.08 -2.59
CA SER A 64 -12.94 -3.12 -1.50
C SER A 64 -11.47 -2.79 -1.26
N ASN A 65 -10.78 -2.47 -2.35
CA ASN A 65 -9.65 -1.61 -2.35
C ASN A 65 -10.33 -0.28 -2.05
N ILE A 66 -10.45 0.03 -0.76
CA ILE A 66 -10.13 1.38 -0.39
C ILE A 66 -8.72 1.55 -0.97
N HIS A 67 -8.64 2.10 -2.19
CA HIS A 67 -7.38 2.40 -2.83
C HIS A 67 -6.85 3.58 -2.04
N GLN A 68 -6.28 3.27 -0.88
CA GLN A 68 -5.50 4.21 -0.12
C GLN A 68 -4.24 4.41 -0.94
N ILE A 69 -3.95 5.65 -1.26
CA ILE A 69 -2.75 6.07 -1.95
C ILE A 69 -1.97 6.86 -0.93
N ALA A 70 -0.77 6.40 -0.61
CA ALA A 70 0.18 7.17 0.16
C ALA A 70 0.64 8.36 -0.70
N VAL A 71 0.47 9.56 -0.17
CA VAL A 71 0.85 10.82 -0.80
C VAL A 71 2.14 11.30 -0.16
N TYR A 72 3.19 11.41 -0.97
CA TYR A 72 4.48 11.95 -0.58
C TYR A 72 4.66 13.33 -1.20
N LYS A 73 5.37 14.21 -0.49
CA LYS A 73 5.85 15.48 -1.02
C LYS A 73 7.32 15.63 -0.67
N SER A 74 8.19 15.81 -1.68
CA SER A 74 9.64 15.86 -1.51
C SER A 74 10.17 14.67 -0.68
N ALA A 75 9.75 13.45 -1.02
CA ALA A 75 10.06 12.19 -0.33
C ALA A 75 9.57 12.08 1.13
N LYS A 76 8.75 13.01 1.63
CA LYS A 76 8.15 12.95 2.96
C LYS A 76 6.69 12.53 2.88
N LEU A 77 6.31 11.50 3.64
CA LEU A 77 4.91 11.06 3.74
C LEU A 77 4.06 12.19 4.31
N VAL A 78 3.06 12.62 3.55
CA VAL A 78 2.12 13.69 3.94
C VAL A 78 0.85 13.09 4.51
N GLY A 79 0.34 12.01 3.89
CA GLY A 79 -0.93 11.43 4.27
C GLY A 79 -1.41 10.36 3.29
N PHE A 80 -2.68 10.00 3.41
CA PHE A 80 -3.33 8.94 2.65
C PHE A 80 -4.58 9.47 1.97
N LEU A 81 -4.65 9.29 0.65
CA LEU A 81 -5.81 9.58 -0.19
C LEU A 81 -6.60 8.29 -0.40
N GLY A 82 -7.81 8.18 0.12
CA GLY A 82 -8.72 7.07 -0.12
C GLY A 82 -9.80 7.42 -1.15
N ASN A 83 -10.26 6.40 -1.89
CA ASN A 83 -11.50 6.50 -2.66
C ASN A 83 -12.50 5.44 -2.19
N GLU A 84 -13.72 5.88 -1.88
CA GLU A 84 -14.87 5.01 -1.65
C GLU A 84 -16.06 5.51 -2.46
N VAL A 85 -16.48 4.75 -3.48
CA VAL A 85 -17.70 5.01 -4.27
C VAL A 85 -17.73 6.45 -4.84
N GLY A 86 -16.61 6.92 -5.41
CA GLY A 86 -16.50 8.25 -6.01
C GLY A 86 -16.36 9.41 -5.01
N ARG A 87 -16.31 9.10 -3.71
CA ARG A 87 -15.95 10.04 -2.65
C ARG A 87 -14.46 9.89 -2.36
N TYR A 88 -13.71 10.97 -2.54
CA TYR A 88 -12.32 11.03 -2.11
C TYR A 88 -12.26 11.50 -0.68
N LEU A 89 -11.35 10.90 0.09
CA LEU A 89 -11.02 11.30 1.45
C LEU A 89 -9.51 11.44 1.57
N PHE A 90 -9.05 12.43 2.31
CA PHE A 90 -7.62 12.58 2.59
C PHE A 90 -7.39 12.72 4.09
N GLU A 91 -6.47 11.91 4.62
CA GLU A 91 -6.05 11.93 6.02
C GLU A 91 -4.56 12.27 6.09
N TYR A 92 -4.19 13.25 6.92
CA TYR A 92 -2.78 13.55 7.19
C TYR A 92 -2.14 12.44 8.00
N ASP A 93 -0.87 12.13 7.69
CA ASP A 93 -0.09 11.26 8.54
C ASP A 93 0.19 11.95 9.89
N LYS A 94 -0.02 11.22 10.99
CA LYS A 94 0.10 11.77 12.36
C LYS A 94 1.51 12.27 12.68
N SER A 95 2.52 11.79 11.96
CA SER A 95 3.92 12.22 12.12
C SER A 95 4.30 13.38 11.19
N TYR A 96 3.41 13.79 10.29
CA TYR A 96 3.66 14.89 9.37
C TYR A 96 3.64 16.25 10.08
N LYS A 97 4.80 16.94 10.04
CA LYS A 97 5.00 18.29 10.61
C LYS A 97 5.28 19.37 9.54
N GLY A 98 5.01 19.06 8.27
CA GLY A 98 5.27 19.99 7.17
C GLY A 98 4.17 21.04 7.00
N ARG A 99 4.35 21.93 6.02
CA ARG A 99 3.30 22.88 5.63
C ARG A 99 2.12 22.10 5.04
N LYS A 100 0.93 22.33 5.59
CA LYS A 100 -0.33 21.72 5.14
C LYS A 100 -0.64 22.09 3.69
N LEU A 101 -1.42 21.23 3.04
CA LEU A 101 -1.89 21.50 1.67
C LEU A 101 -2.98 22.56 1.74
N ASP A 102 -2.87 23.57 0.89
CA ASP A 102 -3.81 24.69 0.89
C ASP A 102 -5.22 24.15 0.55
N GLY A 103 -6.19 24.46 1.41
CA GLY A 103 -7.59 24.03 1.25
C GLY A 103 -8.00 22.77 2.03
N LEU A 104 -7.07 22.07 2.71
CA LEU A 104 -7.39 20.92 3.56
C LEU A 104 -7.45 21.31 5.05
N VAL A 105 -8.53 20.90 5.72
CA VAL A 105 -8.74 21.10 7.17
C VAL A 105 -8.35 19.81 7.90
N GLU A 106 -7.68 19.95 9.05
CA GLU A 106 -7.29 18.83 9.91
C GLU A 106 -8.52 18.13 10.52
N ASP A 107 -8.46 16.81 10.67
CA ASP A 107 -9.50 15.97 11.28
C ASP A 107 -10.92 16.10 10.69
N ALA A 108 -11.02 16.67 9.48
CA ALA A 108 -12.27 16.82 8.75
C ALA A 108 -12.36 15.81 7.61
N LEU A 109 -13.56 15.27 7.42
CA LEU A 109 -13.92 14.49 6.23
C LEU A 109 -13.91 15.43 5.02
N VAL A 110 -12.76 15.58 4.37
CA VAL A 110 -12.64 16.43 3.18
C VAL A 110 -13.27 15.71 1.99
N THR A 111 -14.32 16.29 1.43
CA THR A 111 -15.08 15.70 0.32
C THR A 111 -14.41 15.91 -1.04
N SER A 112 -14.86 15.15 -2.05
CA SER A 112 -14.39 15.23 -3.44
C SER A 112 -14.30 16.65 -3.99
N ALA A 113 -15.23 17.56 -3.64
CA ALA A 113 -15.25 18.92 -4.18
C ALA A 113 -14.02 19.77 -3.80
N THR A 114 -13.39 19.48 -2.66
CA THR A 114 -12.21 20.23 -2.18
C THR A 114 -10.91 19.54 -2.58
N LEU A 115 -10.92 18.20 -2.67
CA LEU A 115 -9.76 17.39 -3.05
C LEU A 115 -9.50 17.42 -4.55
N PHE A 116 -10.56 17.47 -5.36
CA PHE A 116 -10.47 17.40 -6.81
C PHE A 116 -9.62 18.54 -7.39
N PRO A 117 -9.85 19.83 -7.07
CA PRO A 117 -9.01 20.91 -7.61
C PRO A 117 -7.54 20.81 -7.18
N ILE A 118 -7.25 20.31 -5.98
CA ILE A 118 -5.88 20.20 -5.47
C ILE A 118 -5.10 19.14 -6.24
N PHE A 119 -5.69 17.96 -6.43
CA PHE A 119 -5.01 16.84 -7.07
C PHE A 119 -5.19 16.81 -8.60
N GLU A 120 -6.29 17.33 -9.14
CA GLU A 120 -6.50 17.48 -10.59
C GLU A 120 -5.51 18.47 -11.20
N ASN A 121 -5.15 19.54 -10.47
CA ASN A 121 -4.14 20.49 -10.91
C ASN A 121 -2.72 19.87 -11.01
N LEU A 122 -2.50 18.70 -10.42
CA LEU A 122 -1.25 17.95 -10.57
C LEU A 122 -1.23 17.12 -11.86
N ILE A 123 -2.36 16.94 -12.54
CA ILE A 123 -2.49 16.14 -13.75
C ILE A 123 -2.29 17.05 -14.98
N PRO A 124 -1.38 16.70 -15.90
CA PRO A 124 -1.24 17.45 -17.15
C PRO A 124 -2.56 17.52 -17.95
N GLU A 125 -2.84 18.67 -18.57
CA GLU A 125 -4.06 18.91 -19.34
C GLU A 125 -4.33 17.88 -20.45
N SER A 126 -3.27 17.36 -21.08
CA SER A 126 -3.36 16.29 -22.08
C SER A 126 -3.91 14.99 -21.48
N ASP A 127 -3.50 14.67 -20.26
CA ASP A 127 -3.83 13.41 -19.60
C ASP A 127 -5.20 13.48 -18.95
N ARG A 128 -5.60 14.66 -18.46
CA ARG A 128 -6.99 14.94 -18.03
C ARG A 128 -7.97 14.64 -19.16
N ARG A 129 -7.71 15.15 -20.36
CA ARG A 129 -8.59 14.92 -21.53
C ARG A 129 -8.68 13.44 -21.92
N ASN A 130 -7.59 12.69 -21.83
CA ASN A 130 -7.59 11.25 -22.13
C ASN A 130 -8.31 10.42 -21.07
N ALA A 131 -8.17 10.78 -19.79
CA ALA A 131 -8.87 10.17 -18.68
C ALA A 131 -10.39 10.36 -18.76
N TYR A 132 -10.86 11.57 -19.11
CA TYR A 132 -12.29 11.82 -19.32
C TYR A 132 -12.88 11.07 -20.54
N LEU A 133 -12.04 10.66 -21.50
CA LEU A 133 -12.44 9.88 -22.68
C LEU A 133 -12.49 8.37 -22.42
N LYS A 134 -11.74 7.87 -21.42
CA LYS A 134 -11.85 6.49 -20.95
C LYS A 134 -12.92 6.42 -19.86
N GLU A 135 -14.11 5.93 -20.21
CA GLU A 135 -15.15 5.66 -19.22
C GLU A 135 -14.61 4.74 -18.10
N GLY A 136 -14.52 5.26 -16.88
CA GLY A 136 -14.40 4.45 -15.67
C GLY A 136 -13.10 4.58 -14.86
N GLU A 137 -12.09 5.31 -15.31
CA GLU A 137 -10.86 5.54 -14.53
C GLU A 137 -11.07 6.66 -13.49
N ASN A 138 -10.74 6.36 -12.24
CA ASN A 138 -10.91 7.25 -11.09
C ASN A 138 -9.67 8.15 -10.92
N LEU A 139 -9.79 9.38 -10.38
CA LEU A 139 -8.66 10.32 -10.17
C LEU A 139 -7.49 9.64 -9.43
N ALA A 140 -7.80 8.78 -8.46
CA ALA A 140 -6.83 8.00 -7.71
C ALA A 140 -6.01 7.06 -8.62
N GLU A 141 -6.64 6.41 -9.58
CA GLU A 141 -6.00 5.50 -10.53
C GLU A 141 -5.12 6.27 -11.51
N ILE A 142 -5.59 7.42 -11.99
CA ILE A 142 -4.84 8.29 -12.90
C ILE A 142 -3.55 8.80 -12.23
N LEU A 143 -3.63 9.23 -10.97
CA LEU A 143 -2.45 9.66 -10.19
C LEU A 143 -1.44 8.52 -9.96
N LEU A 144 -1.89 7.26 -9.90
CA LEU A 144 -0.99 6.11 -9.77
C LEU A 144 -0.29 5.76 -11.09
N GLU A 145 -0.97 5.97 -12.23
CA GLU A 145 -0.41 5.69 -13.56
C GLU A 145 0.61 6.75 -13.99
N LEU A 146 0.39 8.01 -13.59
CA LEU A 146 1.21 9.16 -13.91
C LEU A 146 2.49 9.21 -13.06
N LYS A 147 3.41 8.27 -13.34
CA LYS A 147 4.73 8.25 -12.70
C LYS A 147 5.50 9.54 -13.04
N ASN A 148 5.94 10.26 -12.01
CA ASN A 148 6.82 11.44 -12.07
C ASN A 148 6.26 12.69 -12.77
N THR A 149 4.93 12.83 -12.89
CA THR A 149 4.32 13.96 -13.63
C THR A 149 3.77 15.07 -12.72
N HIS A 150 3.84 14.89 -11.39
CA HIS A 150 3.14 15.73 -10.41
C HIS A 150 4.04 16.72 -9.67
N GLY A 151 5.20 17.07 -10.24
CA GLY A 151 6.15 17.99 -9.61
C GLY A 151 6.90 17.35 -8.45
N ASP A 152 6.70 17.86 -7.23
CA ASP A 152 7.33 17.34 -6.00
C ASP A 152 6.46 16.33 -5.25
N PHE A 153 5.33 15.93 -5.82
CA PHE A 153 4.43 14.93 -5.28
C PHE A 153 4.67 13.54 -5.88
N ASP A 154 4.65 12.51 -5.03
CA ASP A 154 4.66 11.11 -5.44
C ASP A 154 3.44 10.39 -4.85
N PHE A 155 2.83 9.51 -5.65
CA PHE A 155 1.65 8.72 -5.29
C PHE A 155 1.99 7.24 -5.35
N VAL A 156 1.80 6.53 -4.23
CA VAL A 156 2.10 5.10 -4.12
C VAL A 156 0.88 4.37 -3.58
N SER A 157 0.48 3.26 -4.21
CA SER A 157 -0.61 2.45 -3.71
C SER A 157 -0.28 1.94 -2.30
N ALA A 158 -1.15 2.17 -1.31
CA ALA A 158 -0.95 1.68 0.05
C ALA A 158 -1.06 0.15 0.13
N ASP A 159 -1.72 -0.50 -0.84
CA ASP A 159 -1.71 -1.95 -0.97
C ASP A 159 -0.31 -2.50 -1.31
N PHE A 160 0.60 -1.66 -1.84
CA PHE A 160 2.01 -2.00 -2.00
C PHE A 160 2.68 -2.38 -0.68
N PHE A 161 2.24 -1.78 0.44
CA PHE A 161 2.80 -2.05 1.77
C PHE A 161 2.18 -3.27 2.47
N LYS A 162 1.14 -3.89 1.88
CA LYS A 162 0.53 -5.16 2.32
C LYS A 162 1.13 -6.34 1.54
N THR A 163 2.44 -6.33 1.35
CA THR A 163 3.16 -7.44 0.72
C THR A 163 3.83 -8.29 1.79
N ASP A 164 3.92 -9.59 1.58
CA ASP A 164 4.64 -10.50 2.48
C ASP A 164 6.12 -10.66 2.06
N ASN A 165 6.54 -10.01 0.97
CA ASN A 165 7.87 -10.16 0.39
C ASN A 165 8.74 -8.91 0.62
N ILE A 166 10.05 -9.11 0.78
CA ILE A 166 11.02 -8.01 0.80
C ILE A 166 11.16 -7.45 -0.63
N ILE A 167 11.00 -6.14 -0.79
CA ILE A 167 11.04 -5.48 -2.11
C ILE A 167 12.33 -4.67 -2.24
N GLN A 168 13.03 -4.83 -3.36
CA GLN A 168 14.19 -4.02 -3.71
C GLN A 168 13.76 -2.66 -4.29
N ILE A 169 14.30 -1.57 -3.76
CA ILE A 169 14.02 -0.20 -4.18
C ILE A 169 15.17 0.27 -5.09
N LEU A 170 14.81 0.66 -6.31
CA LEU A 170 15.74 1.19 -7.32
C LEU A 170 15.42 2.66 -7.62
N ASP A 171 16.45 3.50 -7.73
CA ASP A 171 16.34 4.84 -8.27
C ASP A 171 16.10 4.73 -9.78
N GLY A 172 14.89 5.03 -10.24
CA GLY A 172 14.55 4.93 -11.66
C GLY A 172 15.35 5.88 -12.56
N ARG A 173 15.87 6.99 -12.03
CA ARG A 173 16.63 8.00 -12.78
C ARG A 173 18.11 7.67 -12.83
N LYS A 174 18.70 7.24 -11.71
CA LYS A 174 20.12 6.90 -11.60
C LYS A 174 20.42 5.43 -11.90
N LYS A 175 19.39 4.57 -11.92
CA LYS A 175 19.51 3.11 -12.01
C LYS A 175 20.39 2.51 -10.90
N GLU A 176 20.37 3.14 -9.73
CA GLU A 176 21.14 2.73 -8.56
C GLU A 176 20.22 2.04 -7.53
N GLU A 177 20.79 1.08 -6.81
CA GLU A 177 20.11 0.42 -5.71
C GLU A 177 20.07 1.33 -4.48
N ILE A 178 18.87 1.68 -4.02
CA ILE A 178 18.69 2.56 -2.86
C ILE A 178 18.57 1.75 -1.57
N GLY A 179 17.94 0.56 -1.64
CA GLY A 179 17.80 -0.32 -0.49
C GLY A 179 16.62 -1.28 -0.60
N PHE A 180 16.13 -1.74 0.55
CA PHE A 180 15.08 -2.74 0.64
C PHE A 180 13.92 -2.24 1.52
N PHE A 181 12.69 -2.47 1.05
CA PHE A 181 11.49 -2.34 1.85
C PHE A 181 11.23 -3.67 2.57
N VAL A 182 11.12 -3.62 3.90
CA VAL A 182 10.78 -4.78 4.72
C VAL A 182 9.32 -4.65 5.17
N PRO A 183 8.46 -5.62 4.79
CA PRO A 183 7.09 -5.66 5.26
C PRO A 183 6.92 -5.70 6.77
N LYS A 184 5.80 -5.16 7.24
CA LYS A 184 5.47 -5.13 8.67
C LYS A 184 5.33 -6.54 9.27
N VAL A 185 4.86 -7.51 8.49
CA VAL A 185 4.75 -8.92 8.90
C VAL A 185 6.11 -9.50 9.26
N LEU A 186 7.17 -9.09 8.55
CA LEU A 186 8.53 -9.56 8.74
C LEU A 186 9.35 -8.73 9.74
N LYS A 187 8.73 -7.74 10.40
CA LYS A 187 9.45 -6.79 11.26
C LYS A 187 10.23 -7.47 12.38
N GLU A 188 9.60 -8.40 13.10
CA GLU A 188 10.22 -9.04 14.27
C GLU A 188 11.37 -9.97 13.88
N GLU A 189 11.19 -10.76 12.82
CA GLU A 189 12.21 -11.66 12.27
C GLU A 189 13.40 -10.87 11.71
N PHE A 190 13.12 -9.81 10.95
CA PHE A 190 14.15 -8.95 10.38
C PHE A 190 14.93 -8.20 11.44
N GLN A 191 14.27 -7.68 12.49
CA GLN A 191 14.95 -7.02 13.60
C GLN A 191 15.91 -8.00 14.31
N SER A 192 15.45 -9.21 14.61
CA SER A 192 16.28 -10.26 15.21
C SER A 192 17.50 -10.60 14.36
N PHE A 193 17.32 -10.63 13.04
CA PHE A 193 18.42 -10.83 12.09
C PHE A 193 19.43 -9.68 12.11
N VAL A 194 18.98 -8.42 12.05
CA VAL A 194 19.84 -7.23 12.11
C VAL A 194 20.65 -7.21 13.41
N ASP A 195 19.99 -7.46 14.55
CA ASP A 195 20.64 -7.51 15.86
C ASP A 195 21.72 -8.59 15.90
N SER A 196 21.48 -9.74 15.26
CA SER A 196 22.47 -10.82 15.15
C SER A 196 23.71 -10.41 14.35
N ILE A 197 23.53 -9.64 13.27
CA ILE A 197 24.62 -9.12 12.44
C ILE A 197 25.41 -8.09 13.24
N GLU A 198 24.74 -7.17 13.93
CA GLU A 198 25.41 -6.17 14.76
C GLU A 198 26.22 -6.81 15.89
N LYS A 199 25.65 -7.81 16.57
CA LYS A 199 26.34 -8.58 17.61
C LYS A 199 27.60 -9.26 17.06
N LYS A 200 27.51 -9.89 15.89
CA LYS A 200 28.67 -10.49 15.21
C LYS A 200 29.74 -9.46 14.86
N ARG A 201 29.33 -8.30 14.32
CA ARG A 201 30.26 -7.19 13.99
C ARG A 201 30.96 -6.66 15.24
N ARG A 202 30.22 -6.46 16.33
CA ARG A 202 30.76 -6.00 17.61
C ARG A 202 31.76 -6.99 18.20
N LEU A 203 31.45 -8.29 18.18
CA LEU A 203 32.38 -9.34 18.62
C LEU A 203 33.65 -9.38 17.76
N ALA A 204 33.52 -9.25 16.43
CA ALA A 204 34.67 -9.19 15.53
C ALA A 204 35.57 -7.98 15.83
N LEU A 205 34.97 -6.82 16.12
CA LEU A 205 35.70 -5.61 16.52
C LEU A 205 36.44 -5.81 17.86
N LEU A 206 35.76 -6.32 18.88
CA LEU A 206 36.35 -6.59 20.20
C LEU A 206 37.50 -7.58 20.11
N ASN A 207 37.36 -8.63 19.30
CA ASN A 207 38.42 -9.59 19.06
C ASN A 207 39.64 -8.97 18.36
N ARG A 208 39.43 -8.00 17.45
CA ARG A 208 40.55 -7.25 16.85
C ARG A 208 41.25 -6.38 17.88
N ILE A 209 40.49 -5.67 18.72
CA ILE A 209 41.04 -4.81 19.78
C ILE A 209 41.83 -5.64 20.79
N SER A 210 41.28 -6.76 21.27
CA SER A 210 41.97 -7.66 22.20
C SER A 210 43.27 -8.23 21.60
N LYS A 211 43.26 -8.60 20.32
CA LYS A 211 44.48 -9.05 19.62
C LYS A 211 45.51 -7.95 19.46
N ALA A 212 45.09 -6.70 19.25
CA ALA A 212 45.99 -5.55 19.18
C ALA A 212 46.59 -5.23 20.56
N GLN A 213 45.79 -5.21 21.62
CA GLN A 213 46.27 -5.04 23.00
C GLN A 213 47.23 -6.15 23.44
N LYS A 214 47.02 -7.40 23.01
CA LYS A 214 47.98 -8.49 23.28
C LYS A 214 49.31 -8.32 22.54
N LYS A 215 49.34 -7.57 21.43
CA LYS A 215 50.55 -7.28 20.66
C LYS A 215 51.27 -6.02 21.13
N ASP A 216 50.60 -5.19 21.91
CA ASP A 216 51.13 -3.99 22.53
C ASP A 216 50.83 -4.04 24.04
N PRO A 217 51.47 -4.98 24.78
CA PRO A 217 51.32 -5.01 26.21
C PRO A 217 51.88 -3.70 26.76
N ILE A 218 51.01 -2.89 27.36
CA ILE A 218 51.46 -1.79 28.21
C ILE A 218 52.24 -2.47 29.34
N GLU A 219 53.56 -2.32 29.30
CA GLU A 219 54.45 -2.78 30.35
C GLU A 219 54.13 -1.95 31.61
N GLU A 220 53.32 -2.53 32.51
CA GLU A 220 53.22 -2.03 33.88
C GLU A 220 54.56 -2.33 34.58
N GLY A 221 55.54 -1.43 34.42
CA GLY A 221 56.75 -1.46 35.22
C GLY A 221 57.96 -0.69 34.67
N SER A 222 58.06 0.60 34.99
CA SER A 222 59.35 1.16 35.45
C SER A 222 59.11 2.29 36.44
N SER A 223 59.41 2.02 37.71
CA SER A 223 59.59 3.00 38.77
C SER A 223 60.91 3.77 38.59
N ASP A 224 60.93 5.02 39.08
CA ASP A 224 62.07 5.92 39.36
C ASP A 224 63.00 6.35 38.21
N ASP A 225 63.10 7.67 37.94
CA ASP A 225 64.01 8.57 38.69
C ASP A 225 64.04 9.97 38.01
N GLY A 226 63.94 11.06 38.79
CA GLY A 226 64.35 12.39 38.30
C GLY A 226 63.44 13.58 38.60
N ILE A 227 63.51 14.10 39.82
CA ILE A 227 63.58 15.56 40.04
C ILE A 227 64.76 15.80 40.99
N LYS A 228 65.84 16.39 40.46
CA LYS A 228 66.90 17.02 41.24
C LYS A 228 66.49 18.43 41.62
#